data_AF-A0A453CF32-F1
#
_entry.id   AF-A0A453CF32-F1
#
_cell.length_a   1.000
_cell.length_b   1.000
_cell.length_c   1.000
_cell.angle_alpha   90.00
_cell.angle_beta   90.00
_cell.angle_gamma   90.00
#
_symmetry.space_group_name_H-M   'P 1'
#
loop_
_entity.id
_entity.type
_entity.pdbx_description
1 polymer ?
#
loop_
_entity_poly.entity_id
_entity_poly.type
_entity_poly.pdbx_seq_one_letter_code
_entity_poly.pdbx_strand_id
1 'polypeptide(L)'
;CKRALEENIIVYLGTGCGKTHIAVLLIYELGHLIRKPRRDVCIFLAPTVPLVLQQATVIANSTNFRVQSYYGDGKTPRDHENWETEMAESEVLVMTPQILLHSLQHCFIKMDSIALLIFDECHHAQVHKRHPYAQIMK
;
A
#
# COMPACT_ATOMS: atom_id res chain seq x y z
N CYS A 1 11.62 10.02 -9.88
CA CYS A 1 10.61 9.04 -10.32
C CYS A 1 11.09 8.07 -11.40
N LYS A 2 11.82 8.49 -12.46
CA LYS A 2 12.19 7.60 -13.58
C LYS A 2 12.69 6.19 -13.20
N ARG A 3 13.68 6.07 -12.31
CA ARG A 3 14.17 4.76 -11.85
C ARG A 3 13.11 3.89 -11.17
N ALA A 4 12.23 4.50 -10.38
CA ALA A 4 11.16 3.79 -9.67
C ALA A 4 10.07 3.23 -10.60
N LEU A 5 10.03 3.67 -11.86
CA LEU A 5 9.12 3.13 -12.88
C LEU A 5 9.68 1.86 -13.54
N GLU A 6 10.98 1.61 -13.41
CA GLU A 6 11.69 0.54 -14.10
C GLU A 6 12.14 -0.58 -13.14
N GLU A 7 12.44 -0.25 -11.89
CA GLU A 7 12.95 -1.19 -10.89
C GLU A 7 12.45 -0.88 -9.48
N ASN A 8 12.56 -1.88 -8.59
CA ASN A 8 12.32 -1.71 -7.16
C ASN A 8 13.40 -0.84 -6.54
N ILE A 9 13.01 0.18 -5.77
CA ILE A 9 13.94 1.12 -5.15
C ILE A 9 13.67 1.37 -3.66
N ILE A 10 14.71 1.77 -2.95
CA ILE A 10 14.62 2.36 -1.60
C ILE A 10 14.95 3.85 -1.71
N VAL A 11 14.02 4.70 -1.27
CA VAL A 11 14.22 6.16 -1.24
C VAL A 11 14.66 6.58 0.15
N TYR A 12 15.92 7.00 0.28
CA TYR A 12 16.46 7.56 1.52
C TYR A 12 16.56 9.08 1.42
N LEU A 13 15.65 9.77 2.12
CA LEU A 13 15.61 11.23 2.23
C LEU A 13 15.26 11.63 3.66
N GLY A 14 15.69 12.82 4.08
CA GLY A 14 15.33 13.40 5.38
C GLY A 14 13.82 13.53 5.59
N THR A 15 13.39 13.66 6.85
CA THR A 15 11.98 13.95 7.17
C THR A 15 11.62 15.33 6.63
N GLY A 16 10.41 15.47 6.08
CA GLY A 16 9.97 16.72 5.45
C GLY A 16 10.52 16.95 4.02
N CYS A 17 11.44 16.12 3.52
CA CYS A 17 12.01 16.27 2.18
C CYS A 17 11.10 15.77 1.03
N GLY A 18 9.80 15.60 1.26
CA GLY A 18 8.84 15.25 0.21
C GLY A 18 8.77 13.76 -0.19
N LYS A 19 9.17 12.82 0.68
CA LYS A 19 9.05 11.36 0.42
C LYS A 19 7.63 10.96 -0.01
N THR A 20 6.61 11.43 0.71
CA THR A 20 5.21 11.19 0.36
C THR A 20 4.87 11.73 -1.03
N HIS A 21 5.40 12.90 -1.41
CA HIS A 21 5.13 13.48 -2.73
C HIS A 21 5.71 12.60 -3.86
N ILE A 22 6.90 12.02 -3.65
CA ILE A 22 7.48 11.04 -4.58
C ILE A 22 6.57 9.81 -4.72
N ALA A 23 6.05 9.30 -3.60
CA ALA A 23 5.12 8.16 -3.62
C ALA A 23 3.83 8.48 -4.38
N VAL A 24 3.23 9.65 -4.15
CA VAL A 24 2.04 10.12 -4.87
C VAL A 24 2.30 10.20 -6.38
N LEU A 25 3.43 10.79 -6.79
CA LEU A 25 3.81 10.86 -8.20
C LEU A 25 3.99 9.45 -8.80
N LEU A 26 4.59 8.52 -8.06
CA LEU A 26 4.77 7.15 -8.51
C LEU A 26 3.43 6.42 -8.70
N ILE A 27 2.50 6.57 -7.75
CA ILE A 27 1.13 6.04 -7.85
C ILE A 27 0.42 6.62 -9.07
N TYR A 28 0.58 7.92 -9.32
CA TYR A 28 -0.02 8.58 -10.48
C TYR A 28 0.51 8.06 -11.81
N GLU A 29 1.84 7.99 -11.97
CA GLU A 29 2.50 7.51 -13.20
C GLU A 29 2.19 6.03 -13.49
N LEU A 30 2.21 5.18 -12.45
CA LEU A 30 1.84 3.77 -12.55
C LEU A 30 0.32 3.54 -12.51
N GLY A 31 -0.48 4.61 -12.53
CA GLY A 31 -1.94 4.57 -12.47
C GLY A 31 -2.59 3.72 -13.55
N HIS A 32 -1.97 3.62 -14.73
CA HIS A 32 -2.46 2.80 -15.83
C HIS A 32 -2.48 1.29 -15.50
N LEU A 33 -1.72 0.84 -14.49
CA LEU A 33 -1.69 -0.55 -14.02
C LEU A 33 -2.84 -0.88 -13.07
N ILE A 34 -3.42 0.11 -12.39
CA ILE A 34 -4.45 -0.07 -11.36
C ILE A 34 -5.82 0.48 -11.78
N ARG A 35 -5.88 1.27 -12.86
CA ARG A 35 -7.14 1.75 -13.41
C ARG A 35 -7.99 0.60 -13.95
N LYS A 36 -9.29 0.68 -13.68
CA LYS A 36 -10.28 -0.26 -14.21
C LYS A 36 -10.27 -0.23 -15.74
N PRO A 37 -10.44 -1.38 -16.41
CA PRO A 37 -11.01 -2.64 -15.92
C PRO A 37 -10.02 -3.60 -15.22
N ARG A 38 -8.77 -3.19 -14.99
CA ARG A 38 -7.79 -4.03 -14.28
C ARG A 38 -8.23 -4.30 -12.84
N ARG A 39 -7.90 -5.49 -12.33
CA ARG A 39 -8.18 -5.90 -10.95
C ARG A 39 -7.02 -5.60 -10.00
N ASP A 40 -5.88 -5.20 -10.55
CA ASP A 40 -4.68 -4.91 -9.77
C ASP A 40 -4.88 -3.64 -8.93
N VAL A 41 -4.28 -3.61 -7.74
CA VAL A 41 -4.33 -2.46 -6.83
C VAL A 41 -2.94 -1.97 -6.47
N CYS A 42 -2.86 -0.72 -6.03
CA CYS A 42 -1.69 -0.20 -5.33
C CYS A 42 -1.91 -0.35 -3.82
N ILE A 43 -0.94 -0.88 -3.09
CA ILE A 43 -0.97 -0.94 -1.63
C ILE A 43 0.12 -0.03 -1.05
N PHE A 44 -0.30 0.90 -0.20
CA PHE A 44 0.60 1.76 0.57
C PHE A 44 0.57 1.31 2.04
N LEU A 45 1.72 0.91 2.57
CA LEU A 45 1.85 0.49 3.96
C LEU A 45 2.43 1.60 4.82
N ALA A 46 1.82 1.82 5.97
CA ALA A 46 2.36 2.71 7.00
C ALA A 46 2.41 2.01 8.37
N PRO A 47 3.42 2.29 9.22
CA PRO A 47 3.66 1.51 10.42
C PRO A 47 2.63 1.77 11.54
N THR A 48 1.92 2.90 11.52
CA THR A 48 0.95 3.28 12.57
C THR A 48 -0.37 3.75 11.99
N VAL A 49 -1.45 3.65 12.79
CA VAL A 49 -2.80 4.08 12.39
C VAL A 49 -2.87 5.57 12.02
N PRO A 50 -2.27 6.52 12.79
CA PRO A 50 -2.27 7.92 12.40
C PRO A 50 -1.59 8.15 11.04
N LEU A 51 -0.49 7.42 10.76
CA LEU A 51 0.18 7.52 9.46
C LEU A 51 -0.68 6.95 8.34
N VAL A 52 -1.36 5.82 8.53
CA VAL A 52 -2.31 5.29 7.53
C VAL A 52 -3.34 6.35 7.14
N LEU A 53 -3.98 6.99 8.14
CA LEU A 53 -5.00 8.01 7.91
C LEU A 53 -4.43 9.25 7.20
N GLN A 54 -3.25 9.71 7.64
CA GLN A 54 -2.57 10.85 7.04
C GLN A 54 -2.22 10.57 5.57
N GLN A 55 -1.60 9.43 5.28
CA GLN A 55 -1.16 9.08 3.92
C GLN A 55 -2.36 8.85 3.00
N ALA A 56 -3.42 8.19 3.49
CA ALA A 56 -4.66 8.03 2.73
C ALA A 56 -5.26 9.39 2.31
N THR A 57 -5.31 10.35 3.24
CA THR A 57 -5.80 11.70 2.96
C THR A 57 -4.94 12.41 1.92
N VAL A 58 -3.61 12.33 2.04
CA VAL A 58 -2.69 12.95 1.08
C VAL A 58 -2.84 12.36 -0.32
N ILE A 59 -2.91 11.03 -0.43
CA ILE A 59 -3.05 10.35 -1.73
C ILE A 59 -4.41 10.67 -2.35
N ALA A 60 -5.50 10.62 -1.57
CA ALA A 60 -6.85 10.93 -2.05
C ALA A 60 -6.99 12.38 -2.52
N ASN A 61 -6.37 13.34 -1.83
CA ASN A 61 -6.42 14.75 -2.23
C ASN A 61 -5.50 15.07 -3.43
N SER A 62 -4.52 14.22 -3.71
CA SER A 62 -3.52 14.46 -4.76
C SER A 62 -3.76 13.65 -6.03
N THR A 63 -4.71 12.72 -6.02
CA THR A 63 -4.99 11.81 -7.15
C THR A 63 -6.49 11.64 -7.34
N ASN A 64 -6.90 11.16 -8.52
CA ASN A 64 -8.31 10.85 -8.81
C ASN A 64 -8.63 9.36 -8.58
N PHE A 65 -7.84 8.66 -7.76
CA PHE A 65 -8.05 7.25 -7.45
C PHE A 65 -9.03 7.09 -6.29
N ARG A 66 -9.78 5.98 -6.27
CA ARG A 66 -10.56 5.59 -5.10
C ARG A 66 -9.61 4.97 -4.08
N VAL A 67 -9.41 5.72 -2.99
CA VAL A 67 -8.48 5.37 -1.91
C VAL A 67 -9.29 4.86 -0.71
N GLN A 68 -8.96 3.68 -0.22
CA GLN A 68 -9.50 3.13 1.02
C GLN A 68 -8.41 2.89 2.05
N SER A 69 -8.78 2.96 3.33
CA SER A 69 -7.84 2.80 4.43
C SER A 69 -8.26 1.71 5.42
N TYR A 70 -7.35 0.80 5.77
CA TYR A 70 -7.64 -0.31 6.68
C TYR A 70 -6.63 -0.38 7.82
N TYR A 71 -7.14 -0.44 9.04
CA TYR A 71 -6.34 -0.44 10.26
C TYR A 71 -7.16 -0.99 11.43
N GLY A 72 -6.50 -1.72 12.33
CA GLY A 72 -7.15 -2.37 13.47
C GLY A 72 -8.26 -3.35 13.06
N ASP A 73 -9.10 -3.73 14.03
CA ASP A 73 -10.08 -4.82 13.87
C ASP A 73 -11.51 -4.37 13.48
N GLY A 74 -11.75 -3.06 13.46
CA GLY A 74 -13.11 -2.50 13.35
C GLY A 74 -13.63 -2.28 11.93
N LYS A 75 -12.74 -2.05 10.95
CA LYS A 75 -13.10 -1.71 9.56
C LYS A 75 -12.41 -2.58 8.50
N THR A 76 -11.71 -3.62 8.92
CA THR A 76 -11.01 -4.51 8.00
C THR A 76 -11.95 -5.62 7.53
N PRO A 77 -12.07 -5.85 6.21
CA PRO A 77 -12.80 -6.99 5.66
C PRO A 77 -12.32 -8.31 6.26
N ARG A 78 -13.26 -9.21 6.57
CA ARG A 78 -12.97 -10.45 7.32
C ARG A 78 -13.03 -11.71 6.46
N ASP A 79 -13.53 -11.60 5.24
CA ASP A 79 -13.68 -12.71 4.31
C ASP A 79 -13.24 -12.32 2.89
N HIS A 80 -13.17 -13.34 2.03
CA HIS A 80 -12.76 -13.18 0.64
C HIS A 80 -13.71 -12.29 -0.17
N GLU A 81 -15.02 -12.43 0.00
CA GLU A 81 -16.02 -11.71 -0.81
C GLU A 81 -15.97 -10.20 -0.55
N ASN A 82 -15.80 -9.81 0.72
CA ASN A 82 -15.60 -8.41 1.07
C ASN A 82 -14.28 -7.88 0.51
N TRP A 83 -13.17 -8.62 0.61
CA TRP A 83 -11.90 -8.19 0.02
C TRP A 83 -11.96 -8.07 -1.50
N GLU A 84 -12.64 -9.00 -2.19
CA GLU A 84 -12.86 -8.92 -3.62
C GLU A 84 -13.66 -7.69 -4.01
N THR A 85 -14.70 -7.35 -3.24
CA THR A 85 -15.51 -6.14 -3.43
C THR A 85 -14.66 -4.88 -3.25
N GLU A 86 -13.92 -4.79 -2.15
CA GLU A 86 -13.05 -3.65 -1.84
C GLU A 86 -11.97 -3.44 -2.92
N MET A 87 -11.36 -4.52 -3.42
CA MET A 87 -10.38 -4.47 -4.51
C MET A 87 -11.02 -4.15 -5.87
N ALA A 88 -12.27 -4.56 -6.10
CA ALA A 88 -13.02 -4.18 -7.29
C ALA A 88 -13.37 -2.69 -7.28
N GLU A 89 -13.71 -2.16 -6.11
CA GLU A 89 -14.14 -0.77 -5.94
C GLU A 89 -12.99 0.20 -5.74
N SER A 90 -11.81 -0.22 -5.29
CA SER A 90 -10.69 0.69 -5.01
C SER A 90 -9.54 0.51 -6.01
N GLU A 91 -8.74 1.56 -6.17
CA GLU A 91 -7.46 1.48 -6.89
C GLU A 91 -6.26 1.55 -5.94
N VAL A 92 -6.40 2.26 -4.81
CA VAL A 92 -5.33 2.40 -3.81
C VAL A 92 -5.84 1.99 -2.44
N LEU A 93 -5.14 1.06 -1.79
CA LEU A 93 -5.41 0.62 -0.42
C LEU A 93 -4.28 1.09 0.48
N VAL A 94 -4.60 1.82 1.55
CA VAL A 94 -3.62 2.29 2.54
C VAL A 94 -3.84 1.53 3.85
N MET A 95 -2.85 0.80 4.34
CA MET A 95 -3.08 -0.05 5.51
C MET A 95 -1.87 -0.23 6.41
N THR A 96 -2.10 -0.71 7.63
CA THR A 96 -0.98 -1.18 8.45
C THR A 96 -0.48 -2.50 7.89
N PRO A 97 0.81 -2.83 8.05
CA PRO A 97 1.35 -4.07 7.48
C PRO A 97 0.78 -5.34 8.10
N GLN A 98 0.25 -5.26 9.31
CA GLN A 98 -0.42 -6.41 9.92
C GLN A 98 -1.67 -6.82 9.12
N ILE A 99 -2.40 -5.86 8.55
CA ILE A 99 -3.58 -6.13 7.71
C ILE A 99 -3.14 -6.86 6.44
N LEU A 100 -2.16 -6.33 5.71
CA LEU A 100 -1.69 -6.98 4.49
C LEU A 100 -1.12 -8.37 4.77
N LEU A 101 -0.31 -8.52 5.83
CA LEU A 101 0.25 -9.82 6.21
C LEU A 101 -0.86 -10.85 6.46
N HIS A 102 -1.88 -10.48 7.23
CA HIS A 102 -3.02 -11.34 7.48
C HIS A 102 -3.77 -11.68 6.17
N SER A 103 -4.06 -10.68 5.33
CA SER A 103 -4.73 -10.89 4.04
C SER A 103 -3.95 -11.80 3.10
N LEU A 104 -2.62 -11.73 3.10
CA LEU A 104 -1.75 -12.64 2.34
C LEU A 104 -1.76 -14.06 2.92
N GLN A 105 -1.67 -14.20 4.25
CA GLN A 105 -1.68 -15.51 4.93
C GLN A 105 -2.98 -16.29 4.72
N HIS A 106 -4.10 -15.58 4.61
CA HIS A 106 -5.42 -16.15 4.37
C HIS A 106 -5.82 -16.15 2.88
N CYS A 107 -4.91 -15.75 1.97
CA CYS A 107 -5.15 -15.68 0.53
C CYS A 107 -6.30 -14.73 0.11
N PHE A 108 -6.72 -13.80 0.97
CA PHE A 108 -7.73 -12.79 0.65
C PHE A 108 -7.21 -11.82 -0.41
N ILE A 109 -5.94 -11.45 -0.30
CA ILE A 109 -5.20 -10.69 -1.31
C ILE A 109 -4.05 -11.58 -1.80
N LYS A 110 -3.79 -11.57 -3.10
CA LYS A 110 -2.64 -12.27 -3.70
C LYS A 110 -1.56 -11.25 -4.05
N MET A 111 -0.29 -11.60 -3.88
CA MET A 111 0.82 -10.72 -4.26
C MET A 111 0.73 -10.31 -5.75
N ASP A 112 0.34 -11.23 -6.62
CA ASP A 112 0.16 -11.00 -8.06
C ASP A 112 -0.94 -9.99 -8.40
N SER A 113 -1.84 -9.67 -7.46
CA SER A 113 -2.88 -8.64 -7.63
C SER A 113 -2.44 -7.25 -7.17
N ILE A 114 -1.19 -7.11 -6.71
CA ILE A 114 -0.61 -5.84 -6.26
C ILE A 114 0.35 -5.33 -7.33
N ALA A 115 -0.08 -4.34 -8.11
CA ALA A 115 0.75 -3.74 -9.16
C ALA A 115 1.87 -2.86 -8.59
N LEU A 116 1.66 -2.29 -7.41
CA LEU A 116 2.62 -1.43 -6.72
C LEU A 116 2.47 -1.59 -5.21
N LEU A 117 3.57 -1.93 -4.53
CA LEU A 117 3.63 -2.05 -3.08
C LEU A 117 4.63 -1.03 -2.52
N ILE A 118 4.14 -0.08 -1.71
CA ILE A 118 4.96 0.99 -1.12
C ILE A 118 5.06 0.77 0.38
N PHE A 119 6.27 0.80 0.92
CA PHE A 119 6.54 0.71 2.35
C PHE A 119 6.99 2.06 2.88
N ASP A 120 6.14 2.73 3.68
CA ASP A 120 6.56 3.88 4.48
C ASP A 120 7.39 3.42 5.67
N GLU A 121 8.45 4.16 5.98
CA GLU A 121 9.44 3.79 7.00
C GLU A 121 9.94 2.33 6.85
N CYS A 122 10.30 1.94 5.61
CA CYS A 122 10.70 0.58 5.24
C CYS A 122 11.89 0.03 6.05
N HIS A 123 12.65 0.88 6.76
CA HIS A 123 13.73 0.49 7.66
C HIS A 123 13.26 -0.42 8.81
N HIS A 124 11.96 -0.53 9.08
CA HIS A 124 11.38 -1.53 9.99
C HIS A 124 11.45 -2.98 9.46
N ALA A 125 11.68 -3.19 8.17
CA ALA A 125 11.80 -4.50 7.52
C ALA A 125 13.15 -5.19 7.80
N GLN A 126 13.49 -5.36 9.08
CA GLN A 126 14.75 -5.98 9.49
C GLN A 126 14.59 -7.48 9.70
N VAL A 127 15.47 -8.29 9.10
CA VAL A 127 15.42 -9.77 9.12
C VAL A 127 15.38 -10.34 10.55
N HIS A 128 16.07 -9.72 11.49
CA HIS A 128 16.13 -10.17 12.89
C HIS A 128 14.87 -9.83 13.70
N LYS A 129 13.95 -9.03 13.13
CA LYS A 129 12.70 -8.65 13.77
C LYS A 129 11.57 -9.45 13.15
N ARG A 130 10.65 -9.98 13.98
CA ARG A 130 9.37 -10.54 13.52
C ARG A 130 8.39 -9.44 13.06
N HIS A 131 8.90 -8.34 12.52
CA HIS A 131 8.08 -7.21 12.09
C HIS A 131 7.24 -7.61 10.86
N PRO A 132 5.96 -7.21 10.76
CA PRO A 132 5.12 -7.57 9.62
C PRO A 132 5.71 -7.21 8.25
N TYR A 133 6.42 -6.09 8.11
CA TYR A 133 7.15 -5.77 6.88
C TYR A 133 8.15 -6.84 6.45
N ALA A 134 8.92 -7.38 7.40
CA ALA A 134 9.91 -8.42 7.08
C ALA A 134 9.23 -9.75 6.70
N GLN A 135 8.02 -10.01 7.20
CA GLN A 135 7.26 -11.22 6.87
C GLN A 135 6.58 -11.14 5.50
N ILE A 136 6.12 -9.95 5.09
CA ILE A 136 5.53 -9.72 3.76
C ILE A 136 6.57 -9.95 2.64
N MET A 137 7.85 -9.67 2.92
CA MET A 137 8.95 -9.78 1.95
C MET A 137 9.61 -11.17 1.89
N LYS A 138 9.17 -12.14 2.69
CA LYS A 138 9.70 -13.52 2.70
C LYS A 138 9.02 -14.37 1.64
#